data_AF-A0ABD2L5E0-F1
#
_entry.id   AF-A0ABD2L5E0-F1
#
_cell.length_a   1.000
_cell.length_b   1.000
_cell.length_c   1.000
_cell.angle_alpha   90.00
_cell.angle_beta   90.00
_cell.angle_gamma   90.00
#
_symmetry.space_group_name_H-M   'P 1'
#
loop_
_entity.id
_entity.type
_entity.pdbx_description
1 polymer ?
#
loop_
_entity_poly.entity_id
_entity_poly.type
_entity_poly.pdbx_seq_one_letter_code
_entity_poly.pdbx_strand_id
1 'polypeptide(L)'
;MLGIVATFADYISVREDAVRLILSVLAGYPLAAVHRTFLFNKPAVIQHSYFASIGLLLYLFNCGLQIYHCLLSTFLVYLIVNFLPGTQLSILLAHFCFLGHLLIGYWFAYLLFAKFHGKNKFPLPPFWAC
;
A
#
# COMPACT_ATOMS: atom_id res chain seq x y z
N MET A 1 7.20 -13.15 -9.00
CA MET A 1 8.50 -12.45 -9.24
C MET A 1 9.58 -13.38 -8.75
N LEU A 2 10.59 -13.71 -9.57
CA LEU A 2 11.79 -14.43 -9.12
C LEU A 2 12.64 -13.49 -8.26
N GLY A 3 12.29 -13.33 -6.99
CA GLY A 3 13.09 -12.64 -6.00
C GLY A 3 13.72 -13.66 -5.05
N ILE A 4 14.89 -13.35 -4.51
CA ILE A 4 15.52 -14.11 -3.40
C ILE A 4 14.54 -14.40 -2.25
N VAL A 5 13.57 -13.51 -2.04
CA VAL A 5 12.51 -13.67 -1.05
C VAL A 5 11.55 -14.83 -1.40
N ALA A 6 11.22 -15.00 -2.68
CA ALA A 6 10.36 -16.09 -3.17
C ALA A 6 11.02 -17.45 -2.99
N THR A 7 12.33 -17.55 -3.29
CA THR A 7 13.09 -18.79 -3.06
C THR A 7 13.16 -19.11 -1.58
N PHE A 8 13.38 -18.11 -0.72
CA PHE A 8 13.45 -18.32 0.73
C PHE A 8 12.10 -18.73 1.33
N ALA A 9 11.00 -18.16 0.80
CA ALA A 9 9.64 -18.52 1.18
C ALA A 9 9.32 -19.98 0.82
N ASP A 10 9.76 -20.45 -0.35
CA ASP A 10 9.61 -21.84 -0.79
C ASP A 10 10.38 -22.82 0.10
N TYR A 11 11.62 -22.48 0.49
CA TYR A 11 12.40 -23.27 1.45
C TYR A 11 11.73 -23.41 2.82
N ILE A 12 11.03 -22.37 3.28
CA ILE A 12 10.37 -22.34 4.59
C ILE A 12 8.90 -22.84 4.50
N SER A 13 8.41 -23.17 3.29
CA SER A 13 7.00 -23.51 3.04
C SER A 13 6.03 -22.43 3.56
N VAL A 14 6.40 -21.15 3.43
CA VAL A 14 5.61 -20.00 3.91
C VAL A 14 5.22 -19.11 2.74
N ARG A 15 4.12 -18.35 2.89
CA ARG A 15 3.69 -17.36 1.90
C ARG A 15 4.73 -16.24 1.72
N GLU A 16 5.01 -15.88 0.48
CA GLU A 16 5.98 -14.83 0.13
C GLU A 16 5.65 -13.48 0.79
N ASP A 17 4.37 -13.12 0.88
CA ASP A 17 3.89 -11.88 1.52
C ASP A 17 4.29 -11.79 3.00
N ALA A 18 4.25 -12.91 3.72
CA ALA A 18 4.59 -12.97 5.14
C ALA A 18 6.10 -12.76 5.36
N VAL A 19 6.93 -13.34 4.49
CA VAL A 19 8.39 -13.15 4.54
C VAL A 19 8.76 -11.69 4.24
N ARG A 20 8.11 -11.07 3.24
CA ARG A 20 8.29 -9.64 2.93
C ARG A 20 7.91 -8.75 4.11
N LEU A 21 6.84 -9.07 4.83
CA LEU A 21 6.39 -8.32 6.00
C LEU A 21 7.35 -8.46 7.19
N ILE A 22 7.85 -9.66 7.48
CA ILE A 22 8.82 -9.86 8.56
C ILE A 22 10.13 -9.11 8.26
N LEU A 23 10.60 -9.16 7.00
CA LEU A 23 11.80 -8.44 6.58
C LEU A 23 11.61 -6.92 6.69
N SER A 24 10.44 -6.37 6.35
CA SER A 24 10.18 -4.94 6.48
C SER A 24 10.13 -4.47 7.94
N VAL A 25 9.54 -5.27 8.85
CA VAL A 25 9.55 -4.98 10.29
C VAL A 25 10.97 -5.04 10.85
N LEU A 26 11.75 -6.06 10.47
CA LEU A 26 13.14 -6.18 10.92
C LEU A 26 14.01 -5.04 10.40
N ALA A 27 13.77 -4.58 9.16
CA ALA A 27 14.43 -3.41 8.58
C ALA A 27 14.08 -2.09 9.29
N GLY A 28 12.96 -2.04 10.03
CA GLY A 28 12.59 -0.89 10.87
C GLY A 28 13.59 -0.62 12.00
N TYR A 29 14.23 -1.66 12.55
CA TYR A 29 15.21 -1.52 13.63
C TYR A 29 16.50 -0.78 13.21
N PRO A 30 17.22 -1.18 12.14
CA PRO A 30 18.39 -0.43 11.68
C PRO A 30 18.02 0.98 11.22
N LEU A 31 16.84 1.17 10.63
CA LEU A 31 16.33 2.49 10.25
C LEU A 31 16.13 3.43 11.44
N ALA A 32 15.58 2.91 12.54
CA ALA A 32 15.43 3.66 13.78
C ALA A 32 16.79 4.02 14.39
N ALA A 33 17.79 3.13 14.28
CA ALA A 33 19.16 3.40 14.71
C ALA A 33 19.79 4.52 13.87
N VAL A 34 19.68 4.47 12.53
CA VAL A 34 20.16 5.52 11.60
C VAL A 34 19.48 6.87 11.88
N HIS A 35 18.17 6.86 12.13
CA HIS A 35 17.45 8.07 12.51
C HIS A 35 18.03 8.67 13.80
N ARG A 36 18.30 7.84 14.81
CA ARG A 36 18.86 8.30 16.09
C ARG A 36 20.29 8.81 15.98
N THR A 37 21.12 8.24 15.11
CA THR A 37 22.53 8.64 14.99
C THR A 37 22.73 9.87 14.08
N PHE A 38 21.95 10.02 13.00
CA PHE A 38 22.18 11.07 12.00
C PHE A 38 21.17 12.23 12.05
N LEU A 39 19.94 11.98 12.52
CA LEU A 39 18.84 12.95 12.41
C LEU A 39 18.47 13.61 13.72
N PHE A 40 19.09 13.25 14.85
CA PHE A 40 18.75 13.79 16.17
C PHE A 40 18.93 15.31 16.30
N ASN A 41 19.84 15.91 15.52
CA ASN A 41 20.15 17.34 15.59
C ASN A 41 19.71 18.13 14.34
N LYS A 42 18.75 17.61 13.57
CA LYS A 42 18.25 18.23 12.34
C LYS A 42 16.82 18.76 12.52
N PRO A 43 16.39 19.75 11.70
CA PRO A 43 15.05 20.29 11.76
C PRO A 43 13.98 19.21 11.52
N ALA A 44 12.84 19.35 12.21
CA ALA A 44 11.73 18.38 12.22
C ALA A 44 11.23 18.02 10.81
N VAL A 45 11.28 18.97 9.86
CA VAL A 45 10.88 18.75 8.46
C VAL A 45 11.69 17.61 7.82
N ILE A 46 12.99 17.52 8.11
CA ILE A 46 13.88 16.49 7.54
C ILE A 46 13.62 15.13 8.22
N GLN A 47 13.28 15.13 9.51
CA GLN A 47 12.92 13.90 10.22
C GLN A 47 11.61 13.32 9.67
N HIS A 48 10.58 14.16 9.47
CA HIS A 48 9.30 13.73 8.93
C HIS A 48 9.41 13.25 7.47
N SER A 49 10.18 13.94 6.62
CA SER A 49 10.36 13.51 5.23
C SER A 49 11.15 12.19 5.14
N TYR A 50 12.12 11.97 6.02
CA TYR A 50 12.83 10.70 6.15
C TYR A 50 11.87 9.55 6.50
N PHE A 51 11.05 9.70 7.54
CA PHE A 51 10.08 8.67 7.90
C PHE A 51 9.03 8.43 6.81
N ALA A 52 8.55 9.48 6.14
CA ALA A 52 7.57 9.34 5.07
C ALA A 52 8.14 8.60 3.85
N SER A 53 9.35 8.96 3.41
CA SER A 53 10.01 8.33 2.26
C SER A 53 10.35 6.87 2.52
N ILE A 54 10.85 6.56 3.72
CA ILE A 54 11.17 5.20 4.12
C ILE A 54 9.92 4.34 4.32
N GLY A 55 8.89 4.87 4.96
CA GLY A 55 7.61 4.18 5.10
C GLY A 55 7.02 3.82 3.73
N LEU A 56 7.08 4.75 2.77
CA LEU A 56 6.65 4.51 1.39
C LEU A 56 7.48 3.44 0.70
N LEU A 57 8.81 3.45 0.87
CA LEU A 57 9.70 2.45 0.27
C LEU A 57 9.45 1.04 0.84
N LEU A 58 9.25 0.93 2.16
CA LEU A 58 8.90 -0.34 2.81
C LEU A 58 7.52 -0.83 2.36
N TYR A 59 6.56 0.07 2.18
CA TYR A 59 5.22 -0.27 1.69
C TYR A 59 5.25 -0.76 0.23
N LEU A 60 6.07 -0.13 -0.62
CA LEU A 60 6.37 -0.59 -2.00
C LEU A 60 7.02 -1.98 -2.02
N PHE A 61 7.92 -2.27 -1.08
CA PHE A 61 8.54 -3.59 -0.99
C PHE A 61 7.54 -4.68 -0.60
N ASN A 62 6.55 -4.35 0.25
CA ASN A 62 5.56 -5.29 0.74
C ASN A 62 4.44 -5.58 -0.27
N CYS A 63 3.73 -4.56 -0.76
CA CYS A 63 2.58 -4.70 -1.68
C CYS A 63 2.95 -4.58 -3.18
N GLY A 64 4.19 -4.22 -3.52
CA GLY A 64 4.61 -4.05 -4.90
C GLY A 64 3.80 -2.98 -5.65
N LEU A 65 3.47 -3.22 -6.91
CA LEU A 65 2.66 -2.31 -7.74
C LEU A 65 1.17 -2.27 -7.34
N GLN A 66 0.71 -3.05 -6.37
CA GLN A 66 -0.69 -3.01 -5.92
C GLN A 66 -0.97 -1.82 -4.99
N ILE A 67 0.08 -1.12 -4.60
CA ILE A 67 0.06 0.07 -3.74
C ILE A 67 -0.73 1.25 -4.30
N TYR A 68 -0.99 1.29 -5.62
CA TYR A 68 -1.65 2.41 -6.28
C TYR A 68 -3.04 2.69 -5.71
N HIS A 69 -3.78 1.64 -5.34
CA HIS A 69 -5.13 1.80 -4.77
C HIS A 69 -5.09 2.53 -3.43
N CYS A 70 -4.22 2.10 -2.52
CA CYS A 70 -4.06 2.73 -1.21
C CYS A 70 -3.49 4.15 -1.33
N LEU A 71 -2.49 4.37 -2.19
CA LEU A 71 -1.93 5.71 -2.40
C LEU A 71 -2.92 6.68 -3.02
N LEU A 72 -3.69 6.25 -4.03
CA LEU A 72 -4.73 7.08 -4.64
C LEU A 72 -5.81 7.44 -3.61
N SER A 73 -6.21 6.48 -2.79
CA SER A 73 -7.19 6.68 -1.72
C SER A 73 -6.69 7.70 -0.68
N THR A 74 -5.45 7.56 -0.21
CA THR A 74 -4.81 8.53 0.71
C THR A 74 -4.66 9.91 0.08
N PHE A 75 -4.34 10.00 -1.21
CA PHE A 75 -4.21 11.27 -1.93
C PHE A 75 -5.57 11.98 -2.09
N LEU A 76 -6.63 11.23 -2.40
CA LEU A 76 -7.99 11.77 -2.52
C LEU A 76 -8.48 12.36 -1.19
N VAL A 77 -8.29 11.67 -0.07
CA VAL A 77 -8.69 12.22 1.24
C VAL A 77 -7.85 13.43 1.63
N TYR A 78 -6.56 13.44 1.30
CA TYR A 78 -5.71 14.60 1.53
C TYR A 78 -6.22 15.83 0.78
N LEU A 79 -6.61 15.68 -0.50
CA LEU A 79 -7.24 16.76 -1.26
C LEU A 79 -8.53 17.25 -0.61
N ILE A 80 -9.43 16.33 -0.22
CA ILE A 80 -10.73 16.69 0.36
C ILE A 80 -10.56 17.47 1.67
N VAL A 81 -9.66 17.02 2.55
CA VAL A 81 -9.38 17.68 3.84
C VAL A 81 -8.72 19.04 3.64
N ASN A 82 -7.84 19.19 2.64
CA ASN A 82 -7.16 20.45 2.37
C ASN A 82 -8.10 21.51 1.77
N PHE A 83 -9.06 21.13 0.91
CA PHE A 83 -9.98 22.08 0.28
C PHE A 83 -11.20 22.43 1.15
N LEU A 84 -11.67 21.53 2.03
CA LEU A 84 -12.89 21.72 2.83
C LEU A 84 -12.68 21.26 4.29
N PRO A 85 -11.88 21.97 5.10
CA PRO A 85 -11.67 21.61 6.49
C PRO A 85 -12.95 21.80 7.32
N GLY A 86 -13.32 20.79 8.13
CA GLY A 86 -14.30 20.91 9.22
C GLY A 86 -15.79 21.02 8.83
N THR A 87 -16.14 20.82 7.56
CA THR A 87 -17.55 20.90 7.11
C THR A 87 -18.19 19.51 6.96
N GLN A 88 -19.50 19.41 7.19
CA GLN A 88 -20.27 18.17 6.97
C GLN A 88 -20.19 17.70 5.50
N LEU A 89 -20.00 18.62 4.56
CA LEU A 89 -19.77 18.32 3.14
C LEU A 89 -18.48 17.53 2.90
N SER A 90 -17.42 17.79 3.67
CA SER A 90 -16.15 17.05 3.61
C SER A 90 -16.34 15.57 3.94
N ILE A 91 -17.17 15.28 4.95
CA ILE A 91 -17.47 13.91 5.39
C ILE A 91 -18.28 13.16 4.32
N LEU A 92 -19.28 13.81 3.73
CA LEU A 92 -20.11 13.24 2.68
C LEU A 92 -19.28 12.93 1.42
N LEU A 93 -18.46 13.89 0.97
CA LEU A 93 -17.57 13.73 -0.17
C LEU A 93 -16.55 12.62 0.05
N ALA A 94 -15.93 12.56 1.24
CA ALA A 94 -15.02 11.48 1.60
C ALA A 94 -15.72 10.11 1.50
N HIS A 95 -16.91 9.97 2.10
CA HIS A 95 -17.69 8.73 2.02
C HIS A 95 -18.01 8.32 0.59
N PHE A 96 -18.48 9.25 -0.25
CA PHE A 96 -18.77 8.97 -1.65
C PHE A 96 -17.51 8.58 -2.43
N CYS A 97 -16.38 9.25 -2.19
CA CYS A 97 -15.12 8.91 -2.84
C CYS A 97 -14.60 7.53 -2.43
N PHE A 98 -14.62 7.18 -1.14
CA PHE A 98 -14.16 5.87 -0.67
C PHE A 98 -15.08 4.73 -1.14
N LEU A 99 -16.39 4.88 -0.98
CA LEU A 99 -17.36 3.87 -1.44
C LEU A 99 -17.38 3.75 -2.97
N GLY A 100 -17.29 4.87 -3.69
CA GLY A 100 -17.20 4.88 -5.15
C GLY A 100 -15.94 4.19 -5.66
N HIS A 101 -14.78 4.45 -5.04
CA HIS A 101 -13.52 3.79 -5.40
C HIS A 101 -13.60 2.26 -5.21
N LEU A 102 -14.15 1.80 -4.09
CA LEU A 102 -14.39 0.38 -3.83
C LEU A 102 -15.34 -0.23 -4.86
N LEU A 103 -16.48 0.42 -5.13
CA LEU A 103 -17.50 -0.09 -6.05
C LEU A 103 -16.97 -0.24 -7.49
N ILE A 104 -16.19 0.73 -7.96
CA ILE A 104 -15.51 0.67 -9.26
C ILE A 104 -14.55 -0.53 -9.31
N GLY A 105 -13.83 -0.79 -8.22
CA GLY A 105 -12.99 -1.97 -8.09
C GLY A 105 -13.72 -3.28 -8.30
N TYR A 106 -14.80 -3.46 -7.56
CA TYR A 106 -15.65 -4.65 -7.66
C TYR A 106 -16.27 -4.80 -9.05
N TRP A 107 -16.69 -3.70 -9.67
CA TRP A 107 -17.23 -3.72 -11.03
C TRP A 107 -16.20 -4.21 -12.05
N PHE A 108 -14.97 -3.72 -11.99
CA PHE A 108 -13.89 -4.19 -12.86
C PHE A 108 -13.55 -5.67 -12.62
N ALA A 109 -13.53 -6.11 -11.35
CA ALA A 109 -13.31 -7.52 -11.02
C ALA A 109 -14.42 -8.42 -11.60
N TYR A 110 -15.68 -8.02 -11.49
CA TYR A 110 -16.83 -8.76 -12.02
C TYR A 110 -16.86 -8.77 -13.56
N LEU A 111 -16.56 -7.64 -14.20
CA LEU A 111 -16.49 -7.54 -15.67
C LEU A 111 -15.37 -8.43 -16.23
N LEU A 112 -14.24 -8.49 -15.53
CA LEU A 112 -13.15 -9.41 -15.86
C LEU A 112 -13.61 -10.88 -15.70
N PHE A 113 -14.28 -11.21 -14.60
CA PHE A 113 -14.85 -12.55 -14.38
C PHE A 113 -15.82 -12.97 -15.50
N ALA A 114 -16.74 -12.09 -15.89
CA ALA A 114 -17.69 -12.35 -16.98
C ALA A 114 -16.99 -12.60 -18.32
N LYS A 115 -15.84 -11.96 -18.55
CA LYS A 115 -15.01 -12.16 -19.77
C LYS A 115 -14.25 -13.49 -19.78
N PHE A 116 -14.08 -14.14 -18.61
CA PHE A 116 -13.33 -15.39 -18.45
C PHE A 116 -14.21 -16.63 -18.15
N HIS A 117 -15.53 -16.53 -18.32
CA HIS A 117 -16.54 -17.58 -18.06
C HIS A 117 -16.42 -18.88 -18.92
N GLY A 118 -15.27 -19.13 -19.53
CA GLY A 118 -14.98 -20.33 -20.34
C GLY A 118 -13.54 -20.85 -20.25
N LYS A 119 -12.69 -20.35 -19.35
CA LYS A 119 -11.33 -20.91 -19.16
C LYS A 119 -11.09 -21.24 -17.69
N ASN A 120 -10.84 -22.53 -17.41
CA ASN A 120 -10.53 -23.14 -16.08
C ASN A 120 -9.22 -22.64 -15.43
N LYS A 121 -8.73 -21.45 -15.76
CA LYS A 121 -7.62 -20.81 -15.09
C LYS A 121 -8.08 -19.44 -14.65
N PHE A 122 -8.22 -19.31 -13.34
CA PHE A 122 -8.66 -18.12 -12.66
C PHE A 122 -7.43 -17.34 -12.19
N PRO A 123 -6.89 -16.38 -12.95
CA PRO A 123 -6.09 -15.35 -12.33
C PRO A 123 -7.09 -14.44 -11.61
N LEU A 124 -7.17 -14.54 -10.28
CA LEU A 124 -7.66 -13.40 -9.50
C LEU A 124 -6.88 -12.17 -10.00
N PRO A 125 -7.54 -11.08 -10.44
CA PRO A 125 -6.81 -9.91 -10.87
C PRO A 125 -5.91 -9.48 -9.71
N PRO A 126 -4.57 -9.47 -9.90
CA PRO A 126 -3.66 -9.22 -8.80
C PRO A 126 -3.81 -7.81 -8.22
N PHE A 127 -4.57 -6.92 -8.86
CA PHE A 127 -4.65 -5.51 -8.48
C PHE A 127 -5.45 -5.22 -7.20
N TRP A 128 -6.28 -6.15 -6.71
CA TRP A 128 -7.21 -5.89 -5.59
C TRP A 128 -6.93 -6.73 -4.33
N ALA A 129 -5.78 -7.38 -4.24
CA ALA A 129 -5.35 -8.14 -3.07
C ALA A 129 -4.15 -7.48 -2.38
N CYS A 130 -4.35 -6.26 -1.87
CA CYS A 130 -3.89 -5.96 -0.52
C CYS A 130 -5.17 -6.01 0.35
#